data_AF-A0A5B8XE14-F1
#
_entry.id   AF-A0A5B8XE14-F1
#
_cell.length_a   1.000
_cell.length_b   1.000
_cell.length_c   1.000
_cell.angle_alpha   90.00
_cell.angle_beta   90.00
_cell.angle_gamma   90.00
#
_symmetry.space_group_name_H-M   'P 1'
#
loop_
_entity.id
_entity.type
_entity.pdbx_description
1 polymer ?
#
loop_
_entity_poly.entity_id
_entity_poly.type
_entity_poly.pdbx_seq_one_letter_code
_entity_poly.pdbx_strand_id
1 'polypeptide(L)'
;MKILNFNYKKNKIDQLKGFCATVECGNSVNDAATRNCISATTISKQISSLETDLGFLLFDRVKNKLVLNEKGRVYYKEVKKVLMDLDRLYGGKLDIKRVSSFSIFRKNLQNKIKYNLSLVNLKLKIMLIRVTLKGFLVFLLVCITAIWVYLYRTNWFFDRRIYGLSSESIKSLIKNKTYRLAKDSACKFDGMQMHLDLNTLFLKLINAKELEKIIIITSSECPSMPMRMNGTNIDDKINDTKVIKCDTQRRFDAQKKRYKDEMFILNSGKNNLYYNFYKKKDCFHYNIFENNLKKYQNQLFGFPIANSIISDGYHIILKNKHYYYLITHINSLQSHNLDKPQEQYFIFKKLTLSELKNYDNGSYWKLIKEYNINID
;
A
#
# COMPACT_ATOMS: atom_id res chain seq x y z
N MET A 1 78.28 -31.39 -37.21
CA MET A 1 77.02 -31.70 -36.49
C MET A 1 77.09 -31.14 -35.07
N LYS A 2 76.34 -30.07 -34.80
CA LYS A 2 75.72 -29.64 -33.52
C LYS A 2 75.29 -28.18 -33.69
N ILE A 3 74.07 -27.97 -34.17
CA ILE A 3 73.43 -26.66 -34.19
C ILE A 3 72.93 -26.40 -32.77
N LEU A 4 73.46 -25.33 -32.16
CA LEU A 4 73.12 -24.89 -30.81
C LEU A 4 71.63 -24.54 -30.72
N ASN A 5 70.92 -25.28 -29.88
CA ASN A 5 69.54 -25.02 -29.48
C ASN A 5 69.52 -23.79 -28.56
N PHE A 6 69.40 -22.58 -29.11
CA PHE A 6 69.24 -21.37 -28.30
C PHE A 6 67.86 -21.34 -27.65
N ASN A 7 67.89 -21.38 -26.33
CA ASN A 7 66.78 -21.53 -25.39
C ASN A 7 65.94 -20.24 -25.30
N TYR A 8 65.04 -20.00 -26.26
CA TYR A 8 64.15 -18.82 -26.30
C TYR A 8 63.01 -18.85 -25.27
N LYS A 9 62.85 -19.94 -24.50
CA LYS A 9 61.68 -20.19 -23.65
C LYS A 9 61.66 -19.41 -22.33
N LYS A 10 62.55 -18.43 -22.10
CA LYS A 10 62.58 -17.68 -20.82
C LYS A 10 63.17 -16.28 -20.83
N ASN A 11 63.29 -15.58 -21.97
CA ASN A 11 63.76 -14.18 -21.95
C ASN A 11 62.68 -13.19 -22.42
N LYS A 12 62.03 -12.56 -21.44
CA LYS A 12 60.98 -11.54 -21.66
C LYS A 12 61.51 -10.30 -22.38
N ILE A 13 62.79 -9.95 -22.20
CA ILE A 13 63.38 -8.79 -22.86
C ILE A 13 63.53 -9.05 -24.36
N ASP A 14 63.90 -10.26 -24.75
CA ASP A 14 64.04 -10.63 -26.16
C ASP A 14 62.69 -10.65 -26.88
N GLN A 15 61.61 -11.03 -26.19
CA GLN A 15 60.24 -10.92 -26.71
C GLN A 15 59.86 -9.47 -27.00
N LEU A 16 60.15 -8.55 -26.06
CA LEU A 16 59.89 -7.13 -26.22
C LEU A 16 60.75 -6.50 -27.34
N LYS A 17 62.03 -6.88 -27.43
CA LYS A 17 62.93 -6.45 -28.51
C LYS A 17 62.44 -6.94 -29.87
N GLY A 18 62.04 -8.21 -29.99
CA GLY A 18 61.48 -8.77 -31.22
C GLY A 18 60.20 -8.05 -31.66
N PHE A 19 59.31 -7.74 -30.72
CA PHE A 19 58.10 -6.95 -30.99
C PHE A 19 58.41 -5.53 -31.46
N CYS A 20 59.22 -4.77 -30.71
CA CYS A 20 59.59 -3.40 -31.10
C CYS A 20 60.33 -3.35 -32.43
N ALA A 21 61.26 -4.26 -32.67
CA ALA A 21 61.98 -4.35 -33.94
C ALA A 21 61.02 -4.57 -35.12
N THR A 22 60.01 -5.42 -34.94
CA THR A 22 58.99 -5.68 -35.97
C THR A 22 58.15 -4.46 -36.26
N VAL A 23 57.73 -3.71 -35.24
CA VAL A 23 56.99 -2.46 -35.41
C VAL A 23 57.84 -1.40 -36.12
N GLU A 24 59.11 -1.27 -35.71
CA GLU A 24 60.04 -0.29 -36.30
C GLU A 24 60.42 -0.60 -37.75
N CYS A 25 60.39 -1.87 -38.16
CA CYS A 25 60.62 -2.31 -39.53
C CYS A 25 59.32 -2.41 -40.34
N GLY A 26 58.33 -1.54 -40.06
CA GLY A 26 57.11 -1.47 -40.85
C GLY A 26 56.17 -2.68 -40.72
N ASN A 27 56.18 -3.34 -39.56
CA ASN A 27 55.45 -4.58 -39.27
C ASN A 27 55.95 -5.82 -40.06
N SER A 28 57.20 -5.77 -40.54
CA SER A 28 57.86 -6.87 -41.25
C SER A 28 58.75 -7.69 -40.32
N VAL A 29 58.42 -8.97 -40.18
CA VAL A 29 59.21 -9.92 -39.37
C VAL A 29 60.55 -10.24 -40.02
N ASN A 30 60.59 -10.30 -41.36
CA ASN A 30 61.83 -10.59 -42.08
C ASN A 30 62.83 -9.44 -41.96
N ASP A 31 62.37 -8.20 -42.09
CA ASP A 31 63.25 -7.03 -41.99
C ASP A 31 63.75 -6.83 -40.55
N ALA A 32 62.90 -7.09 -39.56
CA ALA A 32 63.30 -7.10 -38.16
C ALA A 32 64.34 -8.19 -37.85
N ALA A 33 64.21 -9.36 -38.47
CA ALA A 33 65.12 -10.49 -38.29
C ALA A 33 66.51 -10.17 -38.84
N THR A 34 66.56 -9.61 -40.05
CA THR A 34 67.78 -9.11 -40.69
C THR A 34 68.44 -8.03 -39.84
N ARG A 35 67.67 -7.03 -39.36
CA ARG A 35 68.20 -5.93 -38.53
C ARG A 35 68.81 -6.38 -37.21
N ASN A 36 68.29 -7.46 -36.62
CA ASN A 36 68.74 -7.98 -35.32
C ASN A 36 69.66 -9.20 -35.43
N CYS A 37 70.09 -9.57 -36.65
CA CYS A 37 70.96 -10.73 -36.91
C CYS A 37 70.43 -12.05 -36.31
N ILE A 38 69.12 -12.28 -36.37
CA ILE A 38 68.47 -13.52 -35.89
C ILE A 38 67.51 -14.08 -36.93
N SER A 39 67.04 -15.33 -36.75
CA SER A 39 66.11 -15.94 -37.71
C SER A 39 64.70 -15.34 -37.64
N ALA A 40 64.00 -15.25 -38.78
CA ALA A 40 62.59 -14.82 -38.84
C ALA A 40 61.67 -15.69 -37.97
N THR A 41 61.97 -16.99 -37.88
CA THR A 41 61.31 -17.93 -36.97
C THR A 41 61.52 -17.58 -35.49
N THR A 42 62.65 -17.01 -35.11
CA THR A 42 62.92 -16.55 -33.74
C THR A 42 62.05 -15.35 -33.39
N ILE A 43 61.97 -14.34 -34.26
CA ILE A 43 61.12 -13.16 -34.04
C ILE A 43 59.64 -13.54 -34.00
N SER A 44 59.19 -14.41 -34.91
CA SER A 44 57.80 -14.88 -34.91
C SER A 44 57.43 -15.61 -33.60
N LYS A 45 58.34 -16.43 -33.06
CA LYS A 45 58.16 -17.09 -31.76
C LYS A 45 58.17 -16.11 -30.59
N GLN A 46 59.04 -15.10 -30.64
CA GLN A 46 59.08 -14.02 -29.65
C GLN A 46 57.76 -13.25 -29.58
N ILE A 47 57.20 -12.86 -30.73
CA ILE A 47 55.91 -12.18 -30.82
C ILE A 47 54.77 -13.10 -30.34
N SER A 48 54.71 -14.33 -30.84
CA SER A 48 53.64 -15.26 -30.47
C SER A 48 53.64 -15.56 -28.98
N SER A 49 54.83 -15.74 -28.38
CA SER A 49 54.98 -15.94 -26.94
C SER A 49 54.56 -14.70 -26.15
N LEU A 50 54.85 -13.50 -26.65
CA LEU A 50 54.43 -12.24 -26.03
C LEU A 50 52.92 -12.07 -26.05
N GLU A 51 52.27 -12.33 -27.19
CA GLU A 51 50.81 -12.27 -27.32
C GLU A 51 50.12 -13.33 -26.44
N THR A 52 50.71 -14.52 -26.32
CA THR A 52 50.25 -15.57 -25.41
C THR A 52 50.33 -15.11 -23.95
N ASP A 53 51.45 -14.51 -23.54
CA ASP A 53 51.64 -14.00 -22.18
C ASP A 53 50.71 -12.81 -21.85
N LEU A 54 50.32 -12.02 -22.85
CA LEU A 54 49.41 -10.89 -22.71
C LEU A 54 47.93 -11.28 -22.75
N GLY A 55 47.59 -12.43 -23.34
CA GLY A 55 46.21 -12.89 -23.54
C GLY A 55 45.46 -12.13 -24.65
N PHE A 56 46.16 -11.35 -25.48
CA PHE A 56 45.58 -10.66 -26.63
C PHE A 56 46.61 -10.45 -27.75
N LEU A 57 46.13 -10.33 -28.99
CA LEU A 57 46.95 -10.10 -30.17
C LEU A 57 47.41 -8.63 -30.26
N LEU A 58 48.67 -8.42 -30.63
CA LEU A 58 49.27 -7.11 -30.90
C LEU A 58 49.26 -6.80 -32.39
N PHE A 59 49.27 -7.83 -33.24
CA PHE A 59 49.14 -7.71 -34.70
C PHE A 59 47.90 -8.41 -35.22
N ASP A 60 47.27 -7.81 -36.21
CA ASP A 60 46.24 -8.45 -37.04
C ASP A 60 46.89 -9.01 -38.31
N ARG A 61 46.38 -10.16 -38.80
CA ARG A 61 46.83 -10.74 -40.07
C ARG A 61 45.88 -10.33 -41.19
N VAL A 62 46.36 -9.47 -42.09
CA VAL A 62 45.59 -8.99 -43.24
C VAL A 62 46.35 -9.31 -44.53
N LYS A 63 45.76 -10.12 -45.42
CA LYS A 63 46.36 -10.50 -46.72
C LYS A 63 47.82 -10.99 -46.59
N ASN A 64 48.06 -11.90 -45.64
CA ASN A 64 49.38 -12.46 -45.32
C ASN A 64 50.43 -11.44 -44.82
N LYS A 65 50.01 -10.25 -44.39
CA LYS A 65 50.87 -9.26 -43.73
C LYS A 65 50.44 -9.06 -42.28
N LEU A 66 51.41 -8.80 -41.42
CA LEU A 66 51.16 -8.39 -40.04
C LEU A 66 50.90 -6.88 -40.01
N VAL A 67 49.83 -6.47 -39.34
CA VAL A 67 49.45 -5.06 -39.20
C VAL A 67 49.28 -4.77 -37.72
N LEU A 68 49.98 -3.76 -37.22
CA LEU A 68 49.90 -3.39 -35.80
C LEU A 68 48.50 -2.88 -35.44
N ASN A 69 47.81 -3.59 -34.55
CA ASN A 69 46.46 -3.23 -34.14
C ASN A 69 46.45 -2.14 -33.05
N GLU A 70 45.27 -1.71 -32.60
CA GLU A 70 45.15 -0.62 -31.62
C GLU A 70 45.83 -0.95 -30.28
N LYS A 71 45.65 -2.18 -29.79
CA LYS A 71 46.32 -2.67 -28.57
C LYS A 71 47.83 -2.69 -28.75
N GLY A 72 48.31 -3.14 -29.91
CA GLY A 72 49.70 -3.10 -30.32
C GLY A 72 50.31 -1.70 -30.34
N ARG A 73 49.57 -0.70 -30.86
CA ARG A 73 50.03 0.71 -30.88
C ARG A 73 50.21 1.28 -29.48
N VAL A 74 49.26 1.04 -28.58
CA VAL A 74 49.36 1.47 -27.18
C VAL A 74 50.51 0.75 -26.48
N TYR A 75 50.63 -0.55 -26.70
CA TYR A 75 51.66 -1.38 -26.08
C TYR A 75 53.08 -1.00 -26.56
N TYR A 76 53.28 -0.74 -27.85
CA TYR A 76 54.56 -0.31 -28.42
C TYR A 76 55.09 0.98 -27.79
N LYS A 77 54.22 1.97 -27.54
CA LYS A 77 54.62 3.23 -26.89
C LYS A 77 55.21 3.01 -25.49
N GLU A 78 54.68 2.05 -24.74
CA GLU A 78 55.13 1.77 -23.38
C GLU A 78 56.36 0.86 -23.37
N VAL A 79 56.39 -0.18 -24.22
CA VAL A 79 57.55 -1.08 -24.33
C VAL A 79 58.79 -0.36 -24.83
N LYS A 80 58.64 0.57 -25.79
CA LYS A 80 59.76 1.36 -26.29
C LYS A 80 60.43 2.17 -25.19
N LYS A 81 59.64 2.80 -24.31
CA LYS A 81 60.18 3.53 -23.13
C LYS A 81 60.92 2.59 -22.20
N VAL A 82 60.35 1.43 -21.90
CA VAL A 82 60.98 0.43 -21.02
C VAL A 82 62.31 -0.09 -21.59
N LEU A 83 62.38 -0.34 -22.90
CA LEU A 83 63.63 -0.78 -23.55
C LEU A 83 64.67 0.35 -23.57
N MET A 84 64.28 1.60 -23.82
CA MET A 84 65.18 2.75 -23.73
C MET A 84 65.69 2.97 -22.29
N ASP A 85 64.84 2.78 -21.29
CA ASP A 85 65.24 2.84 -19.88
C ASP A 85 66.19 1.69 -19.55
N LEU A 86 65.96 0.48 -20.07
CA LEU A 86 66.88 -0.65 -19.92
C LEU A 86 68.23 -0.38 -20.60
N ASP A 87 68.25 0.10 -21.83
CA ASP A 87 69.49 0.45 -22.53
C ASP A 87 70.24 1.60 -21.82
N ARG A 88 69.53 2.54 -21.20
CA ARG A 88 70.13 3.56 -20.33
C ARG A 88 70.69 2.97 -19.03
N LEU A 89 70.09 1.90 -18.51
CA LEU A 89 70.56 1.20 -17.31
C LEU A 89 71.77 0.30 -17.60
N TYR A 90 71.88 -0.29 -18.80
CA TYR A 90 72.99 -1.16 -19.20
C TYR A 90 74.12 -0.45 -19.96
N GLY A 91 73.82 0.65 -20.66
CA GLY A 91 74.77 1.42 -21.48
C GLY A 91 75.60 2.45 -20.72
N GLY A 92 75.26 2.73 -19.46
CA GLY A 92 76.15 3.41 -18.53
C GLY A 92 76.91 2.37 -17.72
N LYS A 93 78.26 2.38 -17.77
CA LYS A 93 79.10 1.71 -16.76
C LYS A 93 78.51 2.01 -15.37
N LEU A 94 77.98 1.00 -14.69
CA LEU A 94 77.53 1.16 -13.31
C LEU A 94 77.98 -0.01 -12.46
N ASP A 95 78.93 0.34 -11.60
CA ASP A 95 78.88 0.06 -10.17
C ASP A 95 77.50 -0.40 -9.69
N ILE A 96 77.57 -1.52 -8.98
CA ILE A 96 76.48 -2.27 -8.37
C ILE A 96 75.78 -1.40 -7.32
N LYS A 97 74.80 -0.56 -7.71
CA LYS A 97 73.88 0.10 -6.75
C LYS A 97 72.42 0.29 -7.19
N ARG A 98 71.98 -0.13 -8.38
CA ARG A 98 70.65 0.24 -8.93
C ARG A 98 69.61 -0.87 -9.13
N VAL A 99 69.77 -2.03 -8.51
CA VAL A 99 68.75 -3.11 -8.50
C VAL A 99 67.44 -2.68 -7.78
N SER A 100 67.45 -1.57 -7.04
CA SER A 100 66.28 -1.03 -6.34
C SER A 100 65.24 -0.34 -7.25
N SER A 101 65.59 0.23 -8.41
CA SER A 101 64.60 1.02 -9.19
C SER A 101 63.60 0.16 -9.97
N PHE A 102 64.01 -1.02 -10.44
CA PHE A 102 63.13 -1.91 -11.21
C PHE A 102 62.11 -2.64 -10.32
N SER A 103 62.48 -2.97 -9.08
CA SER A 103 61.54 -3.50 -8.09
C SER A 103 60.51 -2.43 -7.71
N ILE A 104 60.93 -1.17 -7.55
CA ILE A 104 60.04 -0.02 -7.30
C ILE A 104 59.09 0.22 -8.49
N PHE A 105 59.59 0.21 -9.73
CA PHE A 105 58.74 0.38 -10.92
C PHE A 105 57.71 -0.75 -11.07
N ARG A 106 58.12 -2.01 -10.89
CA ARG A 106 57.21 -3.16 -10.90
C ARG A 106 56.14 -3.03 -9.81
N LYS A 107 56.53 -2.62 -8.61
CA LYS A 107 55.61 -2.42 -7.48
C LYS A 107 54.64 -1.27 -7.75
N ASN A 108 55.10 -0.17 -8.36
CA ASN A 108 54.25 0.96 -8.75
C ASN A 108 53.27 0.63 -9.87
N LEU A 109 53.70 -0.12 -10.89
CA LEU A 109 52.82 -0.58 -11.96
C LEU A 109 51.75 -1.55 -11.44
N GLN A 110 52.16 -2.52 -10.61
CA GLN A 110 51.23 -3.44 -9.95
C GLN A 110 50.25 -2.71 -9.04
N ASN A 111 50.71 -1.73 -8.27
CA ASN A 111 49.84 -0.90 -7.43
C ASN A 111 48.86 -0.07 -8.26
N LYS A 112 49.29 0.49 -9.40
CA LYS A 112 48.43 1.29 -10.28
C LYS A 112 47.35 0.44 -10.97
N ILE A 113 47.71 -0.75 -11.45
CA ILE A 113 46.75 -1.72 -12.02
C ILE A 113 45.76 -2.18 -10.93
N LYS A 114 46.26 -2.53 -9.74
CA LYS A 114 45.44 -2.97 -8.61
C LYS A 114 44.46 -1.88 -8.17
N TYR A 115 44.91 -0.63 -8.09
CA TYR A 115 44.08 0.52 -7.74
C TYR A 115 43.01 0.81 -8.80
N ASN A 116 43.36 0.76 -10.09
CA ASN A 116 42.36 0.93 -11.16
C ASN A 116 41.33 -0.21 -11.16
N LEU A 117 41.76 -1.46 -10.96
CA LEU A 117 40.85 -2.61 -10.89
C LEU A 117 39.95 -2.54 -9.65
N SER A 118 40.46 -2.11 -8.50
CA SER A 118 39.64 -1.89 -7.30
C SER A 118 38.65 -0.75 -7.49
N LEU A 119 39.02 0.32 -8.19
CA LEU A 119 38.13 1.43 -8.53
C LEU A 119 37.00 1.01 -9.48
N VAL A 120 37.32 0.20 -10.50
CA VAL A 120 36.32 -0.37 -11.41
C VAL A 120 35.37 -1.30 -10.65
N ASN A 121 35.89 -2.16 -9.79
CA ASN A 121 35.08 -3.04 -8.94
C ASN A 121 34.18 -2.25 -7.97
N LEU A 122 34.69 -1.16 -7.39
CA LEU A 122 33.90 -0.28 -6.51
C LEU A 122 32.78 0.41 -7.30
N LYS A 123 33.08 0.94 -8.50
CA LYS A 123 32.07 1.53 -9.39
C LYS A 123 31.00 0.53 -9.80
N LEU A 124 31.39 -0.70 -10.14
CA LEU A 124 30.45 -1.79 -10.47
C LEU A 124 29.55 -2.14 -9.28
N LYS A 125 30.11 -2.25 -8.07
CA LYS A 125 29.33 -2.48 -6.84
C LYS A 125 28.34 -1.35 -6.57
N ILE A 126 28.75 -0.08 -6.70
CA ILE A 126 27.86 1.08 -6.55
C ILE A 126 26.75 1.06 -7.61
N MET A 127 27.09 0.71 -8.86
CA MET A 127 26.12 0.63 -9.95
C MET A 127 25.09 -0.48 -9.69
N LEU A 128 25.53 -1.65 -9.25
CA LEU A 128 24.65 -2.77 -8.85
C LEU A 128 23.74 -2.39 -7.69
N ILE A 129 24.27 -1.75 -6.63
CA ILE A 129 23.46 -1.26 -5.49
C ILE A 129 22.41 -0.26 -5.96
N ARG A 130 22.75 0.66 -6.87
CA ARG A 130 21.77 1.62 -7.42
C ARG A 130 20.67 0.92 -8.21
N VAL A 131 21.00 -0.11 -8.99
CA VAL A 131 20.02 -0.89 -9.76
C VAL A 131 19.10 -1.69 -8.83
N THR A 132 19.66 -2.37 -7.83
CA THR A 132 18.86 -3.14 -6.86
C THR A 132 18.01 -2.22 -5.97
N LEU A 133 18.54 -1.07 -5.55
CA LEU A 133 17.78 -0.06 -4.79
C LEU A 133 16.64 0.53 -5.61
N LYS A 134 16.86 0.85 -6.89
CA LYS A 134 15.77 1.28 -7.79
C LYS A 134 14.70 0.21 -7.93
N GLY A 135 15.10 -1.06 -8.13
CA GLY A 135 14.17 -2.18 -8.18
C GLY A 135 13.36 -2.33 -6.89
N PHE A 136 14.01 -2.22 -5.74
CA PHE A 136 13.36 -2.24 -4.43
C PHE A 136 12.39 -1.08 -4.22
N LEU A 137 12.76 0.14 -4.63
CA LEU A 137 11.88 1.31 -4.55
C LEU A 137 10.64 1.16 -5.43
N VAL A 138 10.78 0.63 -6.65
CA VAL A 138 9.65 0.33 -7.53
C VAL A 138 8.75 -0.73 -6.88
N PHE A 139 9.34 -1.80 -6.34
CA PHE A 139 8.59 -2.82 -5.60
C PHE A 139 7.82 -2.23 -4.42
N LEU A 140 8.46 -1.37 -3.61
CA LEU A 140 7.83 -0.69 -2.48
C LEU A 140 6.65 0.18 -2.93
N LEU A 141 6.81 0.94 -4.03
CA LEU A 141 5.74 1.74 -4.64
C LEU A 141 4.56 0.87 -5.08
N VAL A 142 4.82 -0.28 -5.72
CA VAL A 142 3.77 -1.23 -6.10
C VAL A 142 3.05 -1.78 -4.87
N CYS A 143 3.77 -2.15 -3.81
CA CYS A 143 3.17 -2.61 -2.56
C CYS A 143 2.32 -1.52 -1.88
N ILE A 144 2.84 -0.29 -1.79
CA ILE A 144 2.12 0.85 -1.21
C ILE A 144 0.84 1.14 -2.02
N THR A 145 0.93 1.16 -3.34
CA THR A 145 -0.24 1.39 -4.21
C THR A 145 -1.27 0.27 -4.07
N ALA A 146 -0.84 -0.99 -4.03
CA ALA A 146 -1.73 -2.13 -3.78
C ALA A 146 -2.44 -2.02 -2.42
N ILE A 147 -1.72 -1.64 -1.37
CA ILE A 147 -2.30 -1.38 -0.03
C ILE A 147 -3.30 -0.23 -0.11
N TRP A 148 -2.96 0.88 -0.76
CA TRP A 148 -3.86 2.03 -0.92
C TRP A 148 -5.14 1.65 -1.67
N VAL A 149 -5.03 0.88 -2.76
CA VAL A 149 -6.17 0.37 -3.52
C VAL A 149 -7.03 -0.53 -2.63
N TYR A 150 -6.43 -1.42 -1.85
CA TYR A 150 -7.14 -2.28 -0.91
C TYR A 150 -7.88 -1.45 0.15
N LEU A 151 -7.22 -0.49 0.80
CA LEU A 151 -7.82 0.37 1.83
C LEU A 151 -8.96 1.22 1.27
N TYR A 152 -8.79 1.74 0.04
CA TYR A 152 -9.84 2.50 -0.64
C TYR A 152 -11.03 1.60 -1.02
N ARG A 153 -10.77 0.43 -1.62
CA ARG A 153 -11.80 -0.52 -2.05
C ARG A 153 -12.59 -1.10 -0.88
N THR A 154 -11.95 -1.28 0.26
CA THR A 154 -12.60 -1.73 1.49
C THR A 154 -13.23 -0.59 2.28
N ASN A 155 -13.21 0.66 1.81
CA ASN A 155 -13.69 1.84 2.54
C ASN A 155 -13.13 1.99 3.96
N TRP A 156 -11.91 1.52 4.17
CA TRP A 156 -11.27 1.42 5.48
C TRP A 156 -11.13 2.79 6.17
N PHE A 157 -10.88 3.84 5.38
CA PHE A 157 -10.75 5.20 5.91
C PHE A 157 -12.06 5.69 6.56
N PHE A 158 -13.21 5.43 5.91
CA PHE A 158 -14.50 5.82 6.46
C PHE A 158 -14.84 5.01 7.73
N ASP A 159 -14.48 3.73 7.77
CA ASP A 159 -14.64 2.91 8.99
C ASP A 159 -13.85 3.50 10.17
N ARG A 160 -12.57 3.84 9.94
CA ARG A 160 -11.70 4.44 10.95
C ARG A 160 -12.21 5.80 11.40
N ARG A 161 -12.86 6.53 10.50
CA ARG A 161 -13.40 7.86 10.75
C ARG A 161 -14.70 7.81 11.55
N ILE A 162 -15.64 6.93 11.20
CA ILE A 162 -16.82 6.63 12.02
C ILE A 162 -16.38 6.26 13.44
N TYR A 163 -15.43 5.32 13.57
CA TYR A 163 -14.93 4.89 14.88
C TYR A 163 -14.25 6.03 15.66
N GLY A 164 -13.44 6.85 14.98
CA GLY A 164 -12.72 7.96 15.62
C GLY A 164 -13.63 9.11 16.10
N LEU A 165 -14.78 9.33 15.45
CA LEU A 165 -15.72 10.40 15.82
C LEU A 165 -16.80 9.95 16.82
N SER A 166 -16.94 8.64 17.01
CA SER A 166 -17.94 7.98 17.86
C SER A 166 -17.68 8.18 19.35
N SER A 167 -18.75 8.26 20.15
CA SER A 167 -18.66 8.13 21.61
C SER A 167 -18.30 6.69 22.02
N GLU A 168 -17.97 6.44 23.29
CA GLU A 168 -17.59 5.10 23.76
C GLU A 168 -18.70 4.05 23.60
N SER A 169 -19.96 4.44 23.80
CA SER A 169 -21.13 3.57 23.56
C SER A 169 -21.21 3.13 22.10
N ILE A 170 -21.00 4.06 21.16
CA ILE A 170 -21.03 3.78 19.72
C ILE A 170 -19.79 3.01 19.26
N LYS A 171 -18.60 3.29 19.82
CA LYS A 171 -17.40 2.47 19.57
C LYS A 171 -17.60 1.02 20.00
N SER A 172 -18.21 0.81 21.17
CA SER A 172 -18.57 -0.52 21.66
C SER A 172 -19.54 -1.21 20.70
N LEU A 173 -20.58 -0.51 20.23
CA LEU A 173 -21.51 -1.01 19.22
C LEU A 173 -20.80 -1.39 17.92
N ILE A 174 -19.91 -0.54 17.39
CA ILE A 174 -19.19 -0.82 16.14
C ILE A 174 -18.27 -2.04 16.30
N LYS A 175 -17.52 -2.10 17.41
CA LYS A 175 -16.57 -3.18 17.68
C LYS A 175 -17.27 -4.53 17.83
N ASN A 176 -18.35 -4.56 18.60
CA ASN A 176 -19.07 -5.80 18.94
C ASN A 176 -20.17 -6.13 17.93
N LYS A 177 -20.47 -5.24 16.97
CA LYS A 177 -21.59 -5.30 16.01
C LYS A 177 -22.98 -5.28 16.62
N THR A 178 -23.10 -5.63 17.91
CA THR A 178 -24.33 -5.60 18.69
C THR A 178 -24.07 -4.97 20.05
N TYR A 179 -25.05 -4.24 20.57
CA TYR A 179 -25.02 -3.66 21.90
C TYR A 179 -26.36 -3.91 22.59
N ARG A 180 -26.32 -4.56 23.75
CA ARG A 180 -27.50 -4.96 24.52
C ARG A 180 -27.71 -3.99 25.68
N LEU A 181 -28.90 -3.43 25.77
CA LEU A 181 -29.36 -2.70 26.93
C LEU A 181 -30.25 -3.60 27.78
N ALA A 182 -29.71 -4.03 28.92
CA ALA A 182 -30.42 -4.89 29.86
C ALA A 182 -31.62 -4.17 30.50
N LYS A 183 -32.62 -4.98 30.90
CA LYS A 183 -33.97 -4.61 31.36
C LYS A 183 -34.00 -3.93 32.75
N ASP A 184 -32.85 -3.65 33.34
CA ASP A 184 -32.70 -3.67 34.81
C ASP A 184 -33.35 -2.51 35.58
N SER A 185 -33.96 -1.52 34.91
CA SER A 185 -34.77 -0.51 35.58
C SER A 185 -35.76 0.21 34.65
N ALA A 186 -36.96 0.51 35.18
CA ALA A 186 -37.84 1.51 34.60
C ALA A 186 -37.09 2.86 34.51
N CYS A 187 -37.44 3.70 33.53
CA CYS A 187 -36.82 5.03 33.33
C CYS A 187 -35.38 5.07 32.81
N LYS A 188 -34.77 3.94 32.38
CA LYS A 188 -33.41 3.92 31.84
C LYS A 188 -33.28 4.84 30.62
N PHE A 189 -32.29 5.73 30.64
CA PHE A 189 -32.10 6.76 29.60
C PHE A 189 -31.13 6.32 28.48
N ASP A 190 -30.48 5.17 28.63
CA ASP A 190 -29.37 4.74 27.78
C ASP A 190 -29.74 4.62 26.30
N GLY A 191 -30.93 4.11 25.97
CA GLY A 191 -31.38 4.02 24.58
C GLY A 191 -31.57 5.40 23.93
N MET A 192 -32.05 6.38 24.71
CA MET A 192 -32.17 7.78 24.25
C MET A 192 -30.80 8.43 24.12
N GLN A 193 -29.89 8.19 25.09
CA GLN A 193 -28.51 8.66 25.02
C GLN A 193 -27.80 8.12 23.78
N MET A 194 -28.01 6.84 23.45
CA MET A 194 -27.40 6.21 22.28
C MET A 194 -27.88 6.85 20.97
N HIS A 195 -29.15 7.24 20.88
CA HIS A 195 -29.66 8.05 19.76
C HIS A 195 -29.03 9.44 19.69
N LEU A 196 -28.86 10.13 20.83
CA LEU A 196 -28.19 11.43 20.87
C LEU A 196 -26.70 11.32 20.45
N ASP A 197 -26.04 10.24 20.85
CA ASP A 197 -24.66 9.94 20.47
C ASP A 197 -24.54 9.66 18.95
N LEU A 198 -25.49 8.90 18.39
CA LEU A 198 -25.59 8.66 16.94
C LEU A 198 -25.81 9.96 16.17
N ASN A 199 -26.76 10.80 16.60
CA ASN A 199 -27.01 12.10 15.96
C ASN A 199 -25.76 12.98 16.02
N THR A 200 -25.06 13.00 17.15
CA THR A 200 -23.78 13.72 17.30
C THR A 200 -22.73 13.21 16.31
N LEU A 201 -22.62 11.89 16.12
CA LEU A 201 -21.76 11.29 15.11
C LEU A 201 -22.16 11.74 13.70
N PHE A 202 -23.45 11.69 13.34
CA PHE A 202 -23.92 12.07 12.02
C PHE A 202 -23.67 13.55 11.72
N LEU A 203 -23.91 14.44 12.68
CA LEU A 203 -23.58 15.86 12.56
C LEU A 203 -22.09 16.08 12.29
N LYS A 204 -21.20 15.35 12.99
CA LYS A 204 -19.74 15.43 12.73
C LYS A 204 -19.38 14.95 11.32
N LEU A 205 -20.00 13.86 10.86
CA LEU A 205 -19.75 13.30 9.52
C LEU A 205 -20.29 14.21 8.40
N ILE A 206 -21.45 14.85 8.61
CA ILE A 206 -22.02 15.86 7.70
C ILE A 206 -21.07 17.06 7.60
N ASN A 207 -20.61 17.57 8.73
CA ASN A 207 -19.66 18.69 8.75
C ASN A 207 -18.33 18.35 8.05
N ALA A 208 -17.91 17.09 8.10
CA ALA A 208 -16.74 16.60 7.38
C ALA A 208 -16.98 16.34 5.88
N LYS A 209 -18.23 16.46 5.38
CA LYS A 209 -18.65 16.13 4.01
C LYS A 209 -18.36 14.68 3.61
N GLU A 210 -18.50 13.76 4.56
CA GLU A 210 -18.19 12.34 4.35
C GLU A 210 -19.44 11.46 4.18
N LEU A 211 -20.64 12.04 4.27
CA LEU A 211 -21.89 11.30 4.07
C LEU A 211 -22.52 11.70 2.74
N GLU A 212 -22.82 10.70 1.90
CA GLU A 212 -23.55 10.90 0.65
C GLU A 212 -25.06 10.93 0.88
N LYS A 213 -25.53 10.05 1.78
CA LYS A 213 -26.96 9.83 2.02
C LYS A 213 -27.19 9.27 3.41
N ILE A 214 -28.24 9.76 4.06
CA ILE A 214 -28.79 9.16 5.29
C ILE A 214 -30.26 8.83 5.04
N ILE A 215 -30.64 7.58 5.32
CA ILE A 215 -32.02 7.12 5.24
C ILE A 215 -32.42 6.63 6.63
N ILE A 216 -33.44 7.25 7.20
CA ILE A 216 -34.02 6.87 8.49
C ILE A 216 -35.37 6.24 8.23
N ILE A 217 -35.58 5.04 8.75
CA ILE A 217 -36.80 4.27 8.57
C ILE A 217 -37.29 3.82 9.94
N THR A 218 -38.50 4.25 10.28
CA THR A 218 -39.13 3.97 11.55
C THR A 218 -40.42 3.19 11.35
N SER A 219 -40.70 2.30 12.30
CA SER A 219 -41.99 1.65 12.42
C SER A 219 -42.61 2.05 13.77
N SER A 220 -43.86 2.48 13.73
CA SER A 220 -44.59 3.05 14.86
C SER A 220 -45.98 2.47 14.98
N GLU A 221 -46.56 2.49 16.19
CA GLU A 221 -48.00 2.31 16.30
C GLU A 221 -48.73 3.50 15.67
N CYS A 222 -49.86 3.27 14.97
CA CYS A 222 -50.69 4.38 14.50
C CYS A 222 -51.03 5.26 15.71
N PRO A 223 -50.78 6.57 15.66
CA PRO A 223 -51.24 7.42 16.73
C PRO A 223 -52.78 7.35 16.74
N SER A 224 -53.36 6.99 17.88
CA SER A 224 -54.82 6.85 18.06
C SER A 224 -55.56 8.18 17.89
N MET A 225 -54.83 9.30 17.95
CA MET A 225 -55.26 10.65 17.59
C MET A 225 -54.23 11.28 16.65
N PRO A 226 -54.62 12.16 15.71
CA PRO A 226 -53.64 12.92 14.92
C PRO A 226 -52.69 13.67 15.86
N MET A 227 -51.38 13.43 15.72
CA MET A 227 -50.38 14.13 16.51
C MET A 227 -50.48 15.63 16.22
N ARG A 228 -51.05 16.41 17.15
CA ARG A 228 -51.01 17.87 17.09
C ARG A 228 -49.61 18.33 17.47
N MET A 229 -48.72 18.50 16.50
CA MET A 229 -47.45 19.18 16.69
C MET A 229 -47.63 20.72 16.77
N ASN A 230 -48.55 21.21 17.61
CA ASN A 230 -48.85 22.66 17.68
C ASN A 230 -48.28 23.36 18.92
N GLY A 231 -47.55 22.66 19.80
CA GLY A 231 -47.08 23.23 21.07
C GLY A 231 -45.57 23.27 21.24
N THR A 232 -45.05 24.41 21.70
CA THR A 232 -43.76 24.52 22.39
C THR A 232 -43.85 24.08 23.86
N ASN A 233 -45.06 23.82 24.35
CA ASN A 233 -45.38 23.45 25.72
C ASN A 233 -45.06 21.97 26.01
N ILE A 234 -44.53 21.69 27.20
CA ILE A 234 -44.23 20.35 27.71
C ILE A 234 -45.50 19.50 27.83
N ASP A 235 -46.60 20.12 28.23
CA ASP A 235 -47.89 19.46 28.44
C ASP A 235 -48.49 18.95 27.10
N ASP A 236 -48.38 19.72 26.01
CA ASP A 236 -48.94 19.35 24.70
C ASP A 236 -48.27 18.12 24.05
N LYS A 237 -47.02 17.80 24.42
CA LYS A 237 -46.26 16.66 23.88
C LYS A 237 -46.28 15.42 24.78
N ILE A 238 -46.66 15.60 26.04
CA ILE A 238 -46.64 14.61 27.13
C ILE A 238 -48.10 14.30 27.57
N ASN A 239 -49.09 14.73 26.78
CA ASN A 239 -50.51 14.78 27.19
C ASN A 239 -51.25 13.43 27.27
N ASP A 240 -50.55 12.31 27.40
CA ASP A 240 -51.17 11.08 27.90
C ASP A 240 -50.30 10.34 28.94
N THR A 241 -49.38 11.07 29.59
CA THR A 241 -48.36 10.47 30.47
C THR A 241 -48.39 11.02 31.89
N LYS A 242 -49.59 11.04 32.49
CA LYS A 242 -49.75 11.02 33.96
C LYS A 242 -49.07 9.80 34.63
N VAL A 243 -48.43 8.93 33.85
CA VAL A 243 -47.84 7.64 34.23
C VAL A 243 -46.30 7.66 34.29
N ILE A 244 -45.62 8.63 33.65
CA ILE A 244 -44.14 8.67 33.63
C ILE A 244 -43.60 9.24 34.95
N LYS A 245 -43.08 8.37 35.83
CA LYS A 245 -42.44 8.74 37.12
C LYS A 245 -40.97 9.22 37.00
N CYS A 246 -40.43 9.23 35.80
CA CYS A 246 -39.02 9.51 35.49
C CYS A 246 -38.74 11.02 35.39
N ASP A 247 -37.47 11.44 35.40
CA ASP A 247 -37.06 12.83 35.12
C ASP A 247 -37.59 13.32 33.75
N THR A 248 -38.76 13.98 33.79
CA THR A 248 -39.53 14.39 32.63
C THR A 248 -38.84 15.50 31.88
N GLN A 249 -38.21 16.44 32.60
CA GLN A 249 -37.53 17.59 32.02
C GLN A 249 -36.32 17.15 31.18
N ARG A 250 -35.42 16.33 31.75
CA ARG A 250 -34.27 15.80 31.01
C ARG A 250 -34.69 15.05 29.76
N ARG A 251 -35.76 14.25 29.84
CA ARG A 251 -36.27 13.47 28.70
C ARG A 251 -36.91 14.37 27.63
N PHE A 252 -37.66 15.38 28.03
CA PHE A 252 -38.23 16.37 27.13
C PHE A 252 -37.13 17.13 26.38
N ASP A 253 -36.11 17.61 27.10
CA ASP A 253 -34.97 18.32 26.49
C ASP A 253 -34.19 17.43 25.54
N ALA A 254 -34.01 16.16 25.90
CA ALA A 254 -33.39 15.17 25.04
C ALA A 254 -34.21 14.92 23.75
N GLN A 255 -35.53 14.79 23.84
CA GLN A 255 -36.39 14.61 22.67
C GLN A 255 -36.38 15.86 21.77
N LYS A 256 -36.44 17.05 22.38
CA LYS A 256 -36.34 18.33 21.67
C LYS A 256 -35.00 18.44 20.94
N LYS A 257 -33.90 18.08 21.60
CA LYS A 257 -32.57 18.05 20.99
C LYS A 257 -32.52 17.03 19.86
N ARG A 258 -32.96 15.79 20.09
CA ARG A 258 -32.97 14.73 19.08
C ARG A 258 -33.73 15.15 17.83
N TYR A 259 -34.94 15.70 18.00
CA TYR A 259 -35.75 16.22 16.90
C TYR A 259 -35.05 17.34 16.13
N LYS A 260 -34.43 18.29 16.84
CA LYS A 260 -33.68 19.38 16.19
C LYS A 260 -32.49 18.84 15.38
N ASP A 261 -31.73 17.91 15.96
CA ASP A 261 -30.58 17.29 15.31
C ASP A 261 -31.02 16.46 14.08
N GLU A 262 -32.08 15.66 14.19
CA GLU A 262 -32.66 14.89 13.09
C GLU A 262 -33.14 15.80 11.95
N MET A 263 -33.85 16.88 12.25
CA MET A 263 -34.29 17.84 11.23
C MET A 263 -33.10 18.51 10.54
N PHE A 264 -32.05 18.86 11.28
CA PHE A 264 -30.83 19.39 10.67
C PHE A 264 -30.16 18.35 9.75
N ILE A 265 -30.03 17.10 10.22
CA ILE A 265 -29.47 15.99 9.45
C ILE A 265 -30.25 15.78 8.14
N LEU A 266 -31.59 15.75 8.21
CA LEU A 266 -32.42 15.54 7.02
C LEU A 266 -32.30 16.72 6.05
N ASN A 267 -32.21 17.96 6.55
CA ASN A 267 -32.09 19.14 5.70
C ASN A 267 -30.67 19.38 5.17
N SER A 268 -29.64 18.70 5.70
CA SER A 268 -28.26 18.92 5.29
C SER A 268 -27.91 18.31 3.92
N GLY A 269 -28.75 17.43 3.38
CA GLY A 269 -28.50 16.74 2.12
C GLY A 269 -29.78 16.47 1.35
N LYS A 270 -29.78 16.78 0.04
CA LYS A 270 -30.97 16.61 -0.83
C LYS A 270 -31.47 15.16 -0.93
N ASN A 271 -30.61 14.19 -0.64
CA ASN A 271 -30.92 12.77 -0.76
C ASN A 271 -31.20 12.12 0.61
N ASN A 272 -31.22 12.90 1.69
CA ASN A 272 -31.54 12.39 3.02
C ASN A 272 -33.04 12.18 3.14
N LEU A 273 -33.45 11.04 3.68
CA LEU A 273 -34.85 10.62 3.67
C LEU A 273 -35.27 10.09 5.05
N TYR A 274 -36.52 10.36 5.41
CA TYR A 274 -37.16 9.84 6.62
C TYR A 274 -38.50 9.19 6.23
N TYR A 275 -38.66 7.91 6.54
CA TYR A 275 -39.93 7.18 6.33
C TYR A 275 -40.44 6.66 7.67
N ASN A 276 -41.74 6.80 7.91
CA ASN A 276 -42.42 6.25 9.08
C ASN A 276 -43.60 5.35 8.66
N PHE A 277 -43.65 4.13 9.19
CA PHE A 277 -44.67 3.12 8.89
C PHE A 277 -45.55 2.84 10.12
N TYR A 278 -46.87 2.72 9.96
CA TYR A 278 -47.82 2.64 11.09
C TYR A 278 -48.58 1.29 11.22
N LYS A 279 -49.03 0.90 12.44
CA LYS A 279 -49.62 -0.41 12.83
C LYS A 279 -51.17 -0.48 12.91
N LYS A 280 -51.93 -0.40 11.80
CA LYS A 280 -53.40 -0.66 11.83
C LYS A 280 -53.86 -1.42 10.58
N LYS A 281 -55.01 -2.10 10.64
CA LYS A 281 -55.57 -2.91 9.52
C LYS A 281 -55.72 -2.11 8.21
N ASP A 282 -55.93 -0.79 8.30
CA ASP A 282 -56.01 0.15 7.17
C ASP A 282 -54.68 0.83 6.82
N CYS A 283 -53.66 0.66 7.67
CA CYS A 283 -52.27 1.02 7.42
C CYS A 283 -51.50 -0.28 7.22
N PHE A 284 -51.67 -0.87 6.04
CA PHE A 284 -50.97 -2.10 5.68
C PHE A 284 -49.46 -1.99 5.98
N HIS A 285 -48.81 -3.12 6.24
CA HIS A 285 -47.35 -3.33 6.17
C HIS A 285 -46.49 -3.38 7.46
N TYR A 286 -46.99 -3.07 8.67
CA TYR A 286 -46.21 -3.29 9.93
C TYR A 286 -46.02 -4.78 10.28
N ASN A 287 -47.06 -5.62 10.14
CA ASN A 287 -46.98 -7.05 10.50
C ASN A 287 -45.93 -7.82 9.68
N ILE A 288 -45.63 -7.36 8.46
CA ILE A 288 -44.59 -7.95 7.60
C ILE A 288 -43.21 -7.77 8.23
N PHE A 289 -42.96 -6.58 8.77
CA PHE A 289 -41.67 -6.23 9.36
C PHE A 289 -41.39 -7.05 10.64
N GLU A 290 -42.33 -7.06 11.58
CA GLU A 290 -42.20 -7.81 12.84
C GLU A 290 -42.09 -9.33 12.61
N ASN A 291 -42.90 -9.89 11.70
CA ASN A 291 -42.87 -11.32 11.40
C ASN A 291 -41.54 -11.78 10.80
N ASN A 292 -40.89 -10.94 10.00
CA ASN A 292 -39.62 -11.31 9.39
C ASN A 292 -38.42 -11.10 10.33
N LEU A 293 -38.43 -10.09 11.20
CA LEU A 293 -37.43 -10.00 12.30
C LEU A 293 -37.47 -11.27 13.16
N LYS A 294 -38.66 -11.77 13.49
CA LYS A 294 -38.84 -13.04 14.21
C LYS A 294 -38.31 -14.24 13.42
N LYS A 295 -38.57 -14.29 12.11
CA LYS A 295 -38.15 -15.38 11.21
C LYS A 295 -36.63 -15.45 11.02
N TYR A 296 -35.94 -14.32 10.91
CA TYR A 296 -34.51 -14.25 10.55
C TYR A 296 -33.60 -13.78 11.68
N GLN A 297 -34.09 -13.76 12.92
CA GLN A 297 -33.37 -13.34 14.12
C GLN A 297 -31.93 -13.87 14.21
N ASN A 298 -31.69 -15.15 13.93
CA ASN A 298 -30.36 -15.74 14.05
C ASN A 298 -29.34 -15.13 13.07
N GLN A 299 -29.78 -14.70 11.89
CA GLN A 299 -28.90 -14.06 10.89
C GLN A 299 -28.64 -12.59 11.25
N LEU A 300 -29.66 -11.90 11.79
CA LEU A 300 -29.61 -10.50 12.16
C LEU A 300 -28.78 -10.27 13.44
N PHE A 301 -29.03 -11.06 14.47
CA PHE A 301 -28.42 -10.91 15.79
C PHE A 301 -27.20 -11.80 15.99
N GLY A 302 -27.13 -12.95 15.32
CA GLY A 302 -26.11 -13.97 15.59
C GLY A 302 -26.39 -14.80 16.86
N PHE A 303 -27.58 -14.63 17.46
CA PHE A 303 -28.05 -15.36 18.64
C PHE A 303 -29.59 -15.35 18.69
N PRO A 304 -30.22 -16.33 19.38
CA PRO A 304 -31.68 -16.37 19.50
C PRO A 304 -32.19 -15.29 20.46
N ILE A 305 -33.29 -14.63 20.09
CA ILE A 305 -34.01 -13.63 20.87
C ILE A 305 -35.47 -14.06 20.98
N ALA A 306 -36.06 -13.97 22.18
CA ALA A 306 -37.47 -14.31 22.33
C ALA A 306 -38.36 -13.42 21.44
N ASN A 307 -39.28 -14.03 20.68
CA ASN A 307 -40.18 -13.31 19.78
C ASN A 307 -41.00 -12.21 20.46
N SER A 308 -41.22 -12.30 21.77
CA SER A 308 -41.90 -11.29 22.60
C SER A 308 -41.10 -10.01 22.81
N ILE A 309 -39.82 -9.99 22.46
CA ILE A 309 -38.89 -8.85 22.60
C ILE A 309 -38.78 -8.05 21.27
N ILE A 310 -39.23 -8.65 20.17
CA ILE A 310 -39.13 -8.06 18.83
C ILE A 310 -40.40 -7.24 18.55
N SER A 311 -40.35 -5.95 18.87
CA SER A 311 -41.35 -4.94 18.50
C SER A 311 -40.65 -3.64 18.13
N ASP A 312 -41.23 -2.84 17.24
CA ASP A 312 -40.77 -1.50 16.84
C ASP A 312 -39.28 -1.40 16.45
N GLY A 313 -39.02 -1.21 15.15
CA GLY A 313 -37.69 -1.03 14.60
C GLY A 313 -37.41 0.42 14.20
N TYR A 314 -36.25 0.92 14.61
CA TYR A 314 -35.65 2.16 14.13
C TYR A 314 -34.37 1.81 13.35
N HIS A 315 -34.38 2.05 12.04
CA HIS A 315 -33.28 1.74 11.15
C HIS A 315 -32.69 3.02 10.57
N ILE A 316 -31.37 3.11 10.60
CA ILE A 316 -30.62 4.17 9.95
C ILE A 316 -29.67 3.52 8.97
N ILE A 317 -29.65 4.03 7.74
CA ILE A 317 -28.71 3.60 6.72
C ILE A 317 -27.91 4.81 6.28
N LEU A 318 -26.60 4.70 6.46
CA LEU A 318 -25.64 5.66 5.94
C LEU A 318 -25.07 5.09 4.64
N LYS A 319 -25.13 5.86 3.56
CA LYS A 319 -24.42 5.54 2.32
C LYS A 319 -23.10 6.30 2.27
N ASN A 320 -22.02 5.57 1.97
CA ASN A 320 -20.75 6.14 1.58
C ASN A 320 -20.12 5.25 0.49
N LYS A 321 -19.95 5.80 -0.70
CA LYS A 321 -19.46 5.09 -1.90
C LYS A 321 -20.29 3.82 -2.15
N HIS A 322 -19.64 2.66 -2.18
CA HIS A 322 -20.26 1.36 -2.46
C HIS A 322 -20.74 0.61 -1.21
N TYR A 323 -20.63 1.23 -0.02
CA TYR A 323 -20.99 0.62 1.25
C TYR A 323 -22.15 1.33 1.93
N TYR A 324 -22.91 0.52 2.64
CA TYR A 324 -24.07 0.87 3.43
C TYR A 324 -23.80 0.48 4.88
N TYR A 325 -23.99 1.42 5.79
CA TYR A 325 -23.83 1.21 7.22
C TYR A 325 -25.21 1.20 7.85
N LEU A 326 -25.71 -0.01 8.12
CA LEU A 326 -27.00 -0.25 8.73
C LEU A 326 -26.84 -0.22 10.25
N ILE A 327 -27.57 0.71 10.87
CA ILE A 327 -27.71 0.83 12.32
C ILE A 327 -29.17 0.54 12.64
N THR A 328 -29.42 -0.43 13.50
CA THR A 328 -30.78 -0.89 13.82
C THR A 328 -30.96 -0.90 15.33
N HIS A 329 -32.00 -0.23 15.81
CA HIS A 329 -32.44 -0.29 17.20
C HIS A 329 -33.79 -0.99 17.24
N ILE A 330 -33.85 -2.10 17.98
CA ILE A 330 -35.05 -2.93 18.14
C ILE A 330 -35.55 -2.82 19.57
N ASN A 331 -36.87 -2.89 19.72
CA ASN A 331 -37.58 -2.64 20.97
C ASN A 331 -37.39 -1.20 21.45
N SER A 332 -37.26 -0.28 20.47
CA SER A 332 -37.13 1.13 20.75
C SER A 332 -38.49 1.65 21.21
N LEU A 333 -38.63 1.92 22.50
CA LEU A 333 -39.85 2.46 23.06
C LEU A 333 -40.18 3.79 22.39
N GLN A 334 -41.29 3.82 21.65
CA GLN A 334 -41.96 5.07 21.32
C GLN A 334 -42.44 5.72 22.62
N SER A 335 -42.63 7.04 22.59
CA SER A 335 -42.93 7.93 23.73
C SER A 335 -43.96 7.39 24.74
N HIS A 336 -44.86 6.49 24.33
CA HIS A 336 -46.01 6.01 25.11
C HIS A 336 -45.72 4.85 26.08
N ASN A 337 -44.58 4.15 26.00
CA ASN A 337 -44.27 2.99 26.88
C ASN A 337 -42.94 3.13 27.64
N LEU A 338 -42.43 4.35 27.76
CA LEU A 338 -41.12 4.73 28.31
C LEU A 338 -40.85 4.34 29.78
N ASP A 339 -41.87 3.82 30.48
CA ASP A 339 -41.84 3.46 31.90
C ASP A 339 -41.69 1.94 32.11
N LYS A 340 -41.83 1.16 31.04
CA LYS A 340 -41.73 -0.29 31.11
C LYS A 340 -40.27 -0.70 30.98
N PRO A 341 -39.73 -1.49 31.92
CA PRO A 341 -38.41 -2.07 31.75
C PRO A 341 -38.46 -3.02 30.56
N GLN A 342 -37.67 -2.73 29.53
CA GLN A 342 -37.56 -3.54 28.33
C GLN A 342 -36.11 -3.70 27.92
N GLU A 343 -35.81 -4.86 27.36
CA GLU A 343 -34.51 -5.19 26.83
C GLU A 343 -34.40 -4.67 25.40
N GLN A 344 -33.37 -3.89 25.10
CA GLN A 344 -33.18 -3.26 23.80
C GLN A 344 -31.88 -3.70 23.16
N TYR A 345 -31.86 -3.67 21.84
CA TYR A 345 -30.72 -4.10 21.04
C TYR A 345 -30.39 -3.07 19.98
N PHE A 346 -29.13 -2.68 19.93
CA PHE A 346 -28.55 -1.95 18.81
C PHE A 346 -27.68 -2.89 17.99
N ILE A 347 -27.76 -2.76 16.67
CA ILE A 347 -26.97 -3.52 15.70
C ILE A 347 -26.28 -2.55 14.78
N PHE A 348 -25.01 -2.82 14.45
CA PHE A 348 -24.22 -2.09 13.47
C PHE A 348 -23.63 -3.07 12.45
N LYS A 349 -23.92 -2.86 11.17
CA LYS A 349 -23.38 -3.66 10.06
C LYS A 349 -22.92 -2.77 8.93
N LYS A 350 -21.76 -3.11 8.40
CA LYS A 350 -21.27 -2.61 7.11
C LYS A 350 -21.58 -3.65 6.04
N LEU A 351 -22.23 -3.22 4.97
CA LEU A 351 -22.79 -4.08 3.94
C LEU A 351 -22.55 -3.45 2.56
N THR A 352 -22.32 -4.26 1.54
CA THR A 352 -22.48 -3.86 0.13
C THR A 352 -23.97 -3.72 -0.20
N LEU A 353 -24.32 -3.15 -1.36
CA LEU A 353 -25.74 -3.09 -1.78
C LEU A 353 -26.38 -4.49 -1.88
N SER A 354 -25.63 -5.48 -2.38
CA SER A 354 -26.10 -6.87 -2.50
C SER A 354 -26.29 -7.52 -1.13
N GLU A 355 -25.32 -7.35 -0.23
CA GLU A 355 -25.43 -7.85 1.14
C GLU A 355 -26.55 -7.14 1.89
N LEU A 356 -26.72 -5.84 1.72
CA LEU A 356 -27.83 -5.10 2.31
C LEU A 356 -29.14 -5.71 1.84
N LYS A 357 -29.34 -5.93 0.52
CA LYS A 357 -30.52 -6.59 -0.08
C LYS A 357 -30.84 -7.94 0.56
N ASN A 358 -29.80 -8.73 0.85
CA ASN A 358 -29.94 -10.06 1.43
C ASN A 358 -30.09 -10.03 2.96
N TYR A 359 -29.53 -9.02 3.63
CA TYR A 359 -29.38 -8.95 5.08
C TYR A 359 -30.71 -9.09 5.82
N ASP A 360 -31.82 -8.68 5.21
CA ASP A 360 -33.14 -8.74 5.83
C ASP A 360 -34.18 -9.55 5.03
N ASN A 361 -33.74 -10.27 4.00
CA ASN A 361 -34.47 -11.29 3.23
C ASN A 361 -36.01 -11.13 3.12
N GLY A 362 -36.49 -9.89 2.94
CA GLY A 362 -37.90 -9.53 2.72
C GLY A 362 -38.63 -8.64 3.74
N SER A 363 -38.06 -8.15 4.84
CA SER A 363 -38.80 -7.24 5.78
C SER A 363 -38.76 -5.77 5.34
N TYR A 364 -37.66 -5.12 5.64
CA TYR A 364 -37.22 -3.79 5.24
C TYR A 364 -37.18 -3.65 3.72
N TRP A 365 -36.70 -4.67 3.03
CA TRP A 365 -36.60 -4.66 1.57
C TRP A 365 -37.92 -4.81 0.85
N LYS A 366 -38.89 -5.50 1.46
CA LYS A 366 -40.24 -5.54 0.91
C LYS A 366 -40.88 -4.16 0.99
N LEU A 367 -40.73 -3.45 2.12
CA LEU A 367 -41.17 -2.05 2.25
C LEU A 367 -40.47 -1.15 1.22
N ILE A 368 -39.14 -1.20 1.10
CA ILE A 368 -38.43 -0.43 0.08
C ILE A 368 -38.97 -0.72 -1.32
N LYS A 369 -39.15 -2.00 -1.67
CA LYS A 369 -39.59 -2.40 -3.01
C LYS A 369 -41.03 -1.96 -3.27
N GLU A 370 -41.91 -2.13 -2.29
CA GLU A 370 -43.32 -1.78 -2.33
C GLU A 370 -43.53 -0.27 -2.50
N TYR A 371 -42.71 0.54 -1.82
CA TYR A 371 -42.77 2.00 -1.88
C TYR A 371 -41.75 2.63 -2.85
N ASN A 372 -41.09 1.81 -3.67
CA ASN A 372 -40.09 2.22 -4.64
C ASN A 372 -39.02 3.18 -4.06
N ILE A 373 -38.59 2.93 -2.82
CA ILE A 373 -37.62 3.78 -2.12
C ILE A 373 -36.25 3.59 -2.77
N ASN A 374 -35.75 4.63 -3.44
CA ASN A 374 -34.40 4.57 -3.98
C ASN A 374 -33.39 4.76 -2.84
N ILE A 375 -32.70 3.68 -2.46
CA ILE A 375 -31.63 3.75 -1.47
C ILE A 375 -30.25 4.01 -2.07
N ASP A 376 -30.06 3.77 -3.36
CA ASP A 376 -28.81 4.07 -4.09
C ASP A 376 -28.77 5.54 -4.52
#